data_AF-X1SN38-F1
#
_entry.id   AF-X1SN38-F1
#
_cell.length_a   1.000
_cell.length_b   1.000
_cell.length_c   1.000
_cell.angle_alpha   90.00
_cell.angle_beta   90.00
_cell.angle_gamma   90.00
#
_symmetry.space_group_name_H-M   'P 1'
#
loop_
_entity.id
_entity.type
_entity.pdbx_description
1 polymer ?
#
loop_
_entity_poly.entity_id
_entity_poly.type
_entity_poly.pdbx_seq_one_letter_code
_entity_poly.pdbx_strand_id
1 'polypeptide(L)'
;GNGCSITAIDKGKSIDTSMGFTPLEGLVMGTRCGDIDAAAVLFLMEKENLTTAQMDNLLNKQSGLLGISGISNDLREVQKWVIKGDQRAKLALAVFAYRIKKYIGAHSAVLGGLDALIFSAGIGENKASIRDKVCQGLEFL
;
A
#
# COMPACT_ATOMS: atom_id res chain seq x y z
N GLY A 1 0.50 7.84 4.62
CA GLY A 1 -0.26 7.95 5.88
C GLY A 1 -1.24 6.79 5.96
N ASN A 2 -2.42 6.99 6.56
CA ASN A 2 -3.48 5.96 6.58
C ASN A 2 -4.06 5.72 5.17
N GLY A 3 -4.16 6.78 4.37
CA GLY A 3 -4.09 6.70 2.91
C GLY A 3 -2.65 6.97 2.44
N CYS A 4 -2.22 6.33 1.37
CA CYS A 4 -0.89 6.52 0.80
C CYS A 4 -0.92 6.40 -0.73
N SER A 5 -0.08 7.20 -1.38
CA SER A 5 0.18 7.16 -2.81
C SER A 5 1.67 7.41 -3.06
N ILE A 6 2.10 7.14 -4.29
CA ILE A 6 3.42 7.53 -4.81
C ILE A 6 3.20 8.44 -6.02
N THR A 7 4.12 9.37 -6.26
CA THR A 7 4.10 10.28 -7.41
C THR A 7 5.49 10.34 -8.03
N ALA A 8 5.57 10.18 -9.34
CA ALA A 8 6.79 10.40 -10.11
C ALA A 8 6.85 11.88 -10.54
N ILE A 9 7.96 12.55 -10.22
CA ILE A 9 8.15 13.97 -10.53
C ILE A 9 9.38 14.13 -11.43
N ASP A 10 9.17 14.62 -12.66
CA ASP A 10 10.24 15.00 -13.59
C ASP A 10 10.26 16.52 -13.74
N LYS A 11 11.41 17.15 -13.44
CA LYS A 11 11.64 18.61 -13.54
C LYS A 11 10.52 19.45 -12.93
N GLY A 12 10.05 19.03 -11.75
CA GLY A 12 8.99 19.72 -11.00
C GLY A 12 7.56 19.45 -11.49
N LYS A 13 7.36 18.55 -12.44
CA LYS A 13 6.03 18.15 -12.94
C LYS A 13 5.72 16.72 -12.54
N SER A 14 4.51 16.51 -12.03
CA SER A 14 3.97 15.16 -11.81
C SER A 14 3.70 14.51 -13.17
N ILE A 15 4.37 13.39 -13.45
CA ILE A 15 4.17 12.64 -14.70
C ILE A 15 3.45 11.31 -14.50
N ASP A 16 3.41 10.80 -13.26
CA ASP A 16 2.72 9.56 -12.89
C ASP A 16 2.33 9.57 -11.41
N THR A 17 1.26 8.87 -11.03
CA THR A 17 0.85 8.69 -9.63
C THR A 17 0.08 7.40 -9.41
N SER A 18 0.21 6.81 -8.23
CA SER A 18 -0.34 5.48 -7.95
C SER A 18 -1.87 5.45 -7.72
N MET A 19 -2.49 6.57 -7.32
CA MET A 19 -3.95 6.64 -7.20
C MET A 19 -4.54 7.08 -8.53
N GLY A 20 -5.56 6.40 -9.04
CA GLY A 20 -6.27 6.81 -10.25
C GLY A 20 -7.53 7.62 -9.96
N PHE A 21 -8.62 7.24 -10.63
CA PHE A 21 -9.89 7.96 -10.57
C PHE A 21 -10.44 8.09 -9.14
N THR A 22 -10.18 7.09 -8.30
CA THR A 22 -10.51 7.12 -6.88
C THR A 22 -9.27 6.87 -6.02
N PRO A 23 -9.28 7.24 -4.73
CA PRO A 23 -8.20 6.95 -3.81
C PRO A 23 -8.03 5.46 -3.42
N LEU A 24 -8.71 4.53 -4.10
CA LEU A 24 -8.65 3.09 -3.82
C LEU A 24 -7.45 2.43 -4.51
N GLU A 25 -7.11 2.86 -5.72
CA GLU A 25 -6.04 2.28 -6.54
C GLU A 25 -4.66 2.56 -5.95
N GLY A 26 -3.70 1.67 -6.24
CA GLY A 26 -2.31 1.83 -5.90
C GLY A 26 -1.88 1.02 -4.70
N LEU A 27 -1.42 1.73 -3.68
CA LEU A 27 -0.80 1.12 -2.51
C LEU A 27 -1.82 0.38 -1.63
N VAL A 28 -1.35 -0.65 -0.95
CA VAL A 28 -2.07 -1.21 0.21
C VAL A 28 -2.07 -0.14 1.30
N MET A 29 -3.24 0.19 1.83
CA MET A 29 -3.40 1.26 2.83
C MET A 29 -3.93 0.70 4.15
N GLY A 30 -4.38 1.54 5.08
CA GLY A 30 -4.91 1.06 6.36
C GLY A 30 -6.13 0.17 6.22
N THR A 31 -7.14 0.62 5.46
CA THR A 31 -8.40 -0.12 5.23
C THR A 31 -8.72 -0.37 3.76
N ARG A 32 -7.94 0.23 2.85
CA ARG A 32 -8.13 0.14 1.40
C ARG A 32 -7.25 -0.94 0.81
N CYS A 33 -7.78 -1.67 -0.17
CA CYS A 33 -7.09 -2.80 -0.79
C CYS A 33 -5.86 -2.39 -1.61
N GLY A 34 -5.87 -1.22 -2.27
CA GLY A 34 -4.89 -0.92 -3.32
C GLY A 34 -5.18 -1.74 -4.57
N ASP A 35 -4.16 -2.01 -5.38
CA ASP A 35 -4.34 -2.81 -6.59
C ASP A 35 -4.77 -4.24 -6.30
N ILE A 36 -5.82 -4.66 -6.98
CA ILE A 36 -6.30 -6.04 -7.03
C ILE A 36 -6.73 -6.37 -8.45
N ASP A 37 -6.83 -7.66 -8.75
CA ASP A 37 -7.40 -8.12 -10.01
C ASP A 37 -8.90 -7.76 -10.08
N ALA A 38 -9.30 -7.05 -11.14
CA ALA A 38 -10.69 -6.68 -11.38
C ALA A 38 -11.60 -7.91 -11.53
N ALA A 39 -11.10 -9.01 -12.10
CA ALA A 39 -11.87 -10.25 -12.22
C ALA A 39 -12.09 -10.91 -10.85
N ALA A 40 -11.15 -10.76 -9.91
CA ALA A 40 -11.33 -11.26 -8.55
C ALA A 40 -12.46 -10.53 -7.80
N VAL A 41 -12.69 -9.25 -8.09
CA VAL A 41 -13.83 -8.49 -7.55
C VAL A 41 -15.15 -9.10 -8.01
N LEU A 42 -15.30 -9.32 -9.32
CA LEU A 42 -16.50 -9.92 -9.89
C LEU A 42 -16.74 -11.32 -9.34
N PHE A 43 -15.69 -12.13 -9.28
CA PHE A 43 -15.75 -13.48 -8.71
C PHE A 43 -16.21 -13.48 -7.26
N LEU A 44 -15.66 -12.60 -6.41
CA LEU A 44 -16.05 -12.51 -5.00
C LEU A 44 -17.50 -12.04 -4.84
N MET A 45 -17.92 -11.06 -5.64
CA MET A 45 -19.31 -10.60 -5.62
C MET A 45 -20.29 -11.72 -5.95
N GLU A 46 -20.01 -12.51 -6.99
CA GLU A 46 -20.83 -13.66 -7.36
C GLU A 46 -20.80 -14.76 -6.29
N LYS A 47 -19.60 -15.11 -5.82
CA LYS A 47 -19.40 -16.22 -4.88
C LYS A 47 -20.06 -15.98 -3.52
N GLU A 48 -19.99 -14.75 -3.02
CA GLU A 48 -20.48 -14.35 -1.70
C GLU A 48 -21.83 -13.60 -1.77
N ASN A 49 -22.46 -13.54 -2.95
CA ASN A 49 -23.71 -12.80 -3.20
C ASN A 49 -23.66 -11.34 -2.70
N LEU A 50 -22.55 -10.64 -2.96
CA LEU A 50 -22.37 -9.26 -2.51
C LEU A 50 -22.99 -8.28 -3.50
N THR A 51 -23.72 -7.31 -2.94
CA THR A 51 -24.09 -6.10 -3.66
C THR A 51 -22.87 -5.24 -3.96
N THR A 52 -22.98 -4.33 -4.93
CA THR A 52 -21.94 -3.34 -5.25
C THR A 52 -21.56 -2.49 -4.02
N ALA A 53 -22.53 -2.11 -3.19
CA ALA A 53 -22.28 -1.35 -1.96
C ALA A 53 -21.52 -2.15 -0.91
N GLN A 54 -21.82 -3.45 -0.75
CA GLN A 54 -21.07 -4.33 0.16
C GLN A 54 -19.65 -4.55 -0.34
N MET A 55 -19.47 -4.73 -1.65
CA MET A 55 -18.14 -4.87 -2.24
C MET A 55 -17.32 -3.58 -2.09
N ASP A 56 -17.92 -2.41 -2.34
CA ASP A 56 -17.25 -1.12 -2.11
C ASP A 56 -16.80 -0.97 -0.66
N ASN A 57 -17.69 -1.29 0.30
CA ASN A 57 -17.35 -1.27 1.72
C ASN A 57 -16.20 -2.26 2.04
N LEU A 58 -16.21 -3.46 1.46
CA LEU A 58 -15.14 -4.44 1.63
C LEU A 58 -13.80 -3.88 1.14
N LEU A 59 -13.78 -3.29 -0.07
CA LEU A 59 -12.58 -2.72 -0.69
C LEU A 59 -12.05 -1.50 0.05
N ASN A 60 -12.94 -0.63 0.56
CA ASN A 60 -12.55 0.65 1.16
C ASN A 60 -12.35 0.62 2.68
N LYS A 61 -13.07 -0.24 3.40
CA LYS A 61 -13.19 -0.19 4.86
C LYS A 61 -12.70 -1.45 5.57
N GLN A 62 -12.65 -2.59 4.88
CA GLN A 62 -12.36 -3.89 5.51
C GLN A 62 -11.12 -4.59 4.91
N SER A 63 -10.38 -3.90 4.04
CA SER A 63 -9.19 -4.41 3.36
C SER A 63 -7.90 -3.84 3.95
N GLY A 64 -6.80 -3.84 3.19
CA GLY A 64 -5.56 -3.18 3.58
C GLY A 64 -4.85 -3.87 4.76
N LEU A 65 -4.15 -3.06 5.57
CA LEU A 65 -3.53 -3.52 6.81
C LEU A 65 -4.54 -4.19 7.73
N LEU A 66 -5.75 -3.62 7.86
CA LEU A 66 -6.81 -4.18 8.68
C LEU A 66 -7.21 -5.57 8.20
N GLY A 67 -7.53 -5.73 6.91
CA GLY A 67 -7.97 -7.01 6.35
C GLY A 67 -6.92 -8.10 6.44
N ILE A 68 -5.66 -7.79 6.12
CA ILE A 68 -4.57 -8.78 6.14
C ILE A 68 -4.23 -9.15 7.59
N SER A 69 -4.02 -8.16 8.46
CA SER A 69 -3.62 -8.41 9.85
C SER A 69 -4.75 -9.00 10.69
N GLY A 70 -6.01 -8.63 10.42
CA GLY A 70 -7.15 -8.91 11.28
C GLY A 70 -7.12 -8.15 12.61
N ILE A 71 -6.25 -7.14 12.74
CA ILE A 71 -5.96 -6.46 14.02
C ILE A 71 -6.38 -4.99 13.97
N SER A 72 -5.76 -4.20 13.09
CA SER A 72 -5.95 -2.75 13.05
C SER A 72 -5.55 -2.16 11.70
N ASN A 73 -6.13 -1.02 11.36
CA ASN A 73 -5.65 -0.17 10.27
C ASN A 73 -4.47 0.73 10.70
N ASP A 74 -4.15 0.82 12.00
CA ASP A 74 -3.02 1.58 12.51
C ASP A 74 -1.75 0.73 12.51
N LEU A 75 -0.77 1.16 11.70
CA LEU A 75 0.52 0.51 11.58
C LEU A 75 1.27 0.39 12.92
N ARG A 76 1.06 1.31 13.87
CA ARG A 76 1.64 1.25 15.22
C ARG A 76 1.13 0.04 15.99
N GLU A 77 -0.17 -0.22 15.92
CA GLU A 77 -0.76 -1.39 16.58
C GLU A 77 -0.28 -2.66 15.91
N VAL A 78 -0.31 -2.72 14.57
CA VAL A 78 0.21 -3.88 13.82
C VAL A 78 1.67 -4.18 14.17
N GLN A 79 2.53 -3.16 14.31
CA GLN A 79 3.92 -3.33 14.73
C GLN A 79 4.08 -3.97 16.11
N LYS A 80 3.22 -3.63 17.09
CA LYS A 80 3.24 -4.29 18.42
C LYS A 80 3.01 -5.79 18.30
N TRP A 81 2.11 -6.21 17.41
CA TRP A 81 1.82 -7.63 17.17
C TRP A 81 2.95 -8.34 16.41
N VAL A 82 3.62 -7.64 15.50
CA VAL A 82 4.84 -8.17 14.86
C VAL A 82 5.92 -8.49 15.89
N ILE A 83 6.14 -7.60 16.87
CA ILE A 83 7.10 -7.82 17.96
C ILE A 83 6.70 -9.05 18.81
N LYS A 84 5.39 -9.25 19.03
CA LYS A 84 4.85 -10.44 19.71
C LYS A 84 4.90 -11.72 18.86
N GLY A 85 5.37 -11.64 17.62
CA GLY A 85 5.56 -12.80 16.76
C GLY A 85 4.38 -13.14 15.84
N ASP A 86 3.31 -12.33 15.84
CA ASP A 86 2.10 -12.59 15.05
C ASP A 86 2.38 -12.65 13.55
N GLN A 87 1.93 -13.74 12.91
CA GLN A 87 2.25 -14.03 11.51
C GLN A 87 1.44 -13.18 10.53
N ARG A 88 0.18 -12.87 10.85
CA ARG A 88 -0.67 -12.04 9.99
C ARG A 88 -0.23 -10.57 10.03
N ALA A 89 0.20 -10.09 11.19
CA ALA A 89 0.78 -8.76 11.35
C ALA A 89 2.10 -8.63 10.54
N LYS A 90 2.95 -9.67 10.59
CA LYS A 90 4.19 -9.72 9.80
C LYS A 90 3.89 -9.70 8.30
N LEU A 91 2.93 -10.51 7.87
CA LEU A 91 2.48 -10.55 6.47
C LEU A 91 1.92 -9.19 6.03
N ALA A 92 1.07 -8.55 6.84
CA ALA A 92 0.49 -7.25 6.53
C ALA A 92 1.57 -6.18 6.32
N LEU A 93 2.58 -6.11 7.20
CA LEU A 93 3.69 -5.17 7.02
C LEU A 93 4.57 -5.52 5.81
N ALA A 94 4.80 -6.81 5.54
CA ALA A 94 5.59 -7.25 4.39
C ALA A 94 4.91 -6.87 3.07
N VAL A 95 3.59 -7.15 2.95
CA VAL A 95 2.79 -6.79 1.77
C VAL A 95 2.73 -5.26 1.59
N PHE A 96 2.54 -4.52 2.69
CA PHE A 96 2.54 -3.05 2.67
C PHE A 96 3.86 -2.48 2.13
N ALA A 97 4.99 -2.91 2.69
CA ALA A 97 6.31 -2.46 2.24
C ALA A 97 6.64 -2.91 0.81
N TYR A 98 6.27 -4.14 0.45
CA TYR A 98 6.46 -4.69 -0.89
C TYR A 98 5.70 -3.88 -1.94
N ARG A 99 4.44 -3.52 -1.68
CA ARG A 99 3.64 -2.75 -2.65
C ARG A 99 4.21 -1.36 -2.88
N ILE A 100 4.71 -0.69 -1.83
CA ILE A 100 5.40 0.61 -1.94
C ILE A 100 6.66 0.45 -2.80
N LYS A 101 7.50 -0.55 -2.49
CA LYS A 101 8.72 -0.85 -3.25
C LYS A 101 8.44 -1.09 -4.73
N LYS A 102 7.39 -1.87 -5.04
CA LYS A 102 6.98 -2.14 -6.42
C LYS A 102 6.64 -0.85 -7.18
N TYR A 103 5.89 0.07 -6.56
CA TYR A 103 5.56 1.34 -7.18
C TYR A 103 6.77 2.27 -7.33
N ILE A 104 7.70 2.26 -6.37
CA ILE A 104 8.98 2.98 -6.52
C ILE A 104 9.71 2.46 -7.76
N GLY A 105 9.92 1.15 -7.88
CA GLY A 105 10.58 0.57 -9.06
C GLY A 105 9.87 0.89 -10.37
N ALA A 106 8.53 0.80 -10.40
CA ALA A 106 7.75 1.14 -11.59
C ALA A 106 7.92 2.62 -11.98
N HIS A 107 7.79 3.53 -11.03
CA HIS A 107 7.94 4.97 -11.30
C HIS A 107 9.38 5.39 -11.58
N SER A 108 10.38 4.75 -10.95
CA SER A 108 11.81 4.94 -11.28
C SER A 108 12.10 4.53 -12.72
N ALA A 109 11.48 3.44 -13.20
CA ALA A 109 11.60 3.05 -14.61
C ALA A 109 10.96 4.07 -15.56
N VAL A 110 9.80 4.63 -15.20
CA VAL A 110 9.13 5.70 -15.97
C VAL A 110 9.98 6.98 -16.02
N LEU A 111 10.68 7.30 -14.92
CA LEU A 111 11.59 8.46 -14.84
C LEU A 111 12.93 8.23 -15.56
N GLY A 112 13.28 6.99 -15.90
CA GLY A 112 14.58 6.62 -16.47
C GLY A 112 15.73 6.64 -15.44
N GLY A 113 15.41 6.61 -14.16
CA GLY A 113 16.36 6.75 -13.05
C GLY A 113 15.71 7.43 -11.85
N LEU A 114 16.48 7.63 -10.78
CA LEU A 114 16.00 8.29 -9.57
C LEU A 114 17.09 9.16 -8.95
N ASP A 115 16.87 10.48 -8.90
CA ASP A 115 17.79 11.39 -8.20
C ASP A 115 17.58 11.33 -6.67
N ALA A 116 16.32 11.22 -6.24
CA ALA A 116 15.96 11.19 -4.83
C ALA A 116 14.63 10.45 -4.59
N LEU A 117 14.59 9.69 -3.49
CA LEU A 117 13.35 9.13 -2.95
C LEU A 117 12.94 9.93 -1.69
N ILE A 118 11.74 10.52 -1.71
CA ILE A 118 11.24 11.35 -0.61
C ILE A 118 10.12 10.61 0.12
N PHE A 119 10.28 10.44 1.44
CA PHE A 119 9.22 9.97 2.33
C PHE A 119 8.63 11.15 3.11
N SER A 120 7.30 11.23 3.16
CA SER A 120 6.59 12.30 3.86
C SER A 120 5.34 11.79 4.58
N ALA A 121 4.72 12.66 5.36
CA ALA A 121 3.54 12.46 6.20
C ALA A 121 3.71 11.38 7.28
N GLY A 122 2.65 11.17 8.06
CA GLY A 122 2.68 10.40 9.32
C GLY A 122 3.50 9.11 9.32
N ILE A 123 3.30 8.20 8.35
CA ILE A 123 4.09 6.95 8.26
C ILE A 123 5.50 7.22 7.71
N GLY A 124 5.61 7.97 6.61
CA GLY A 124 6.89 8.22 5.94
C GLY A 124 7.91 8.94 6.82
N GLU A 125 7.46 9.91 7.61
CA GLU A 125 8.31 10.71 8.51
C GLU A 125 8.69 9.93 9.78
N ASN A 126 7.72 9.26 10.41
CA ASN A 126 7.90 8.75 11.78
C ASN A 126 8.30 7.28 11.87
N LYS A 127 8.34 6.54 10.75
CA LYS A 127 8.55 5.08 10.77
C LYS A 127 9.79 4.66 9.99
N ALA A 128 10.97 4.88 10.60
CA ALA A 128 12.26 4.48 10.03
C ALA A 128 12.31 3.00 9.62
N SER A 129 11.75 2.09 10.44
CA SER A 129 11.70 0.66 10.12
C SER A 129 10.87 0.31 8.88
N ILE A 130 9.88 1.13 8.52
CA ILE A 130 9.12 0.96 7.29
C ILE A 130 9.94 1.48 6.10
N ARG A 131 10.59 2.64 6.22
CA ARG A 131 11.49 3.16 5.18
C ARG A 131 12.58 2.14 4.85
N ASP A 132 13.22 1.59 5.88
CA ASP A 132 14.24 0.55 5.75
C ASP A 132 13.73 -0.68 4.96
N LYS A 133 12.59 -1.26 5.36
CA LYS A 133 11.96 -2.38 4.64
C LYS A 133 11.58 -2.08 3.19
N VAL A 134 11.14 -0.85 2.92
CA VAL A 134 10.79 -0.38 1.58
C VAL A 134 12.03 -0.24 0.71
N CYS A 135 13.13 0.28 1.26
CA CYS A 135 14.38 0.50 0.52
C CYS A 135 15.22 -0.77 0.36
N GLN A 136 15.03 -1.79 1.18
CA GLN A 136 15.79 -3.05 1.08
C GLN A 136 15.70 -3.65 -0.33
N GLY A 137 16.81 -3.96 -0.98
CA GLY A 137 16.83 -4.49 -2.34
C GLY A 137 16.70 -3.43 -3.45
N LEU A 138 16.65 -2.14 -3.10
CA LEU A 138 16.72 -1.02 -4.05
C LEU A 138 18.14 -0.41 -4.12
N GLU A 139 19.16 -1.07 -3.57
CA GLU A 139 20.53 -0.55 -3.53
C GLU A 139 21.19 -0.45 -4.91
N PHE A 140 20.56 -1.05 -5.93
CA PHE A 140 21.00 -0.97 -7.32
C PHE A 140 20.46 0.27 -8.06
N LEU A 141 19.48 0.98 -7.48
CA LEU A 141 18.91 2.21 -8.03
C LEU A 141 19.77 3.42 -7.69
#